data_AF-A0A0R2AZB4-F1
#
_entry.id   AF-A0A0R2AZB4-F1
#
_cell.length_a   1.000
_cell.length_b   1.000
_cell.length_c   1.000
_cell.angle_alpha   90.00
_cell.angle_beta   90.00
_cell.angle_gamma   90.00
#
_symmetry.space_group_name_H-M   'P 1'
#
loop_
_entity.id
_entity.type
_entity.pdbx_description
1 polymer ?
#
loop_
_entity_poly.entity_id
_entity_poly.type
_entity_poly.pdbx_seq_one_letter_code
_entity_poly.pdbx_strand_id
1 'polypeptide(L)'
;MWDLLWRTLGQTLVIFIVGVATLKWLNDATVQLAVNRTGRSNHQIWWMQPGIFIHELWHASVAMIFGIRVKGLSMRADEAAGSAAHVTLNFKPHSIWQQTGMFLSATAPVWGNALVMSRLTQRAFLPTGFRLFLIGHGWRPR
;
A
#
# COMPACT_ATOMS: atom_id res chain seq x y z
N MET A 1 -18.43 0.69 29.21
CA MET A 1 -18.13 -0.19 28.06
C MET A 1 -18.20 0.58 26.74
N TRP A 2 -19.31 1.26 26.46
CA TRP A 2 -19.51 2.05 25.24
C TRP A 2 -18.52 3.22 25.06
N ASP A 3 -18.17 3.94 26.12
CA ASP A 3 -17.19 5.04 26.04
C ASP A 3 -15.77 4.58 25.70
N LEU A 4 -15.40 3.38 26.17
CA LEU A 4 -14.10 2.79 25.87
C LEU A 4 -14.03 2.37 24.40
N LEU A 5 -15.08 1.72 23.90
CA LEU A 5 -15.23 1.38 22.49
C LEU A 5 -15.11 2.62 21.59
N TRP A 6 -15.81 3.72 21.92
CA TRP A 6 -15.73 4.94 21.12
C TRP A 6 -14.36 5.61 21.15
N ARG A 7 -13.68 5.59 22.31
CA ARG A 7 -12.32 6.13 22.42
C ARG A 7 -11.33 5.31 21.60
N THR A 8 -11.39 3.99 21.67
CA THR A 8 -10.48 3.12 20.91
C THR A 8 -10.74 3.19 19.41
N LEU A 9 -12.00 3.17 18.97
CA LEU A 9 -12.35 3.32 17.56
C LEU A 9 -11.97 4.71 17.04
N GLY A 10 -12.21 5.77 17.82
CA GLY A 10 -11.82 7.13 17.47
C GLY A 10 -10.30 7.28 17.36
N GLN A 11 -9.55 6.77 18.33
CA GLN A 11 -8.08 6.83 18.32
C GLN A 11 -7.47 6.05 17.16
N THR A 12 -7.96 4.84 16.88
CA THR A 12 -7.47 4.03 15.76
C THR A 12 -7.77 4.69 14.41
N LEU A 13 -8.95 5.31 14.25
CA LEU A 13 -9.28 6.08 13.05
C LEU A 13 -8.37 7.32 12.90
N VAL A 14 -8.10 8.05 13.99
CA VAL A 14 -7.19 9.20 13.98
C VAL A 14 -5.77 8.76 13.60
N ILE A 15 -5.26 7.69 14.20
CA ILE A 15 -3.94 7.14 13.86
C ILE A 15 -3.89 6.75 12.38
N PHE A 16 -4.95 6.12 11.87
CA PHE A 16 -5.04 5.76 10.45
C PHE A 16 -5.03 6.98 9.54
N ILE A 17 -5.87 7.98 9.80
CA ILE A 17 -5.96 9.21 9.00
C ILE A 17 -4.63 9.97 9.03
N VAL A 18 -4.07 10.17 10.22
CA VAL A 18 -2.78 10.86 10.40
C VAL A 18 -1.66 10.10 9.70
N GLY A 19 -1.60 8.78 9.87
CA GLY A 19 -0.61 7.93 9.21
C GLY A 19 -0.69 8.02 7.68
N VAL A 20 -1.89 7.93 7.11
CA VAL A 20 -2.12 8.08 5.67
C VAL A 20 -1.72 9.48 5.19
N ALA A 21 -2.08 10.54 5.92
CA ALA A 21 -1.72 11.91 5.57
C ALA A 21 -0.20 12.14 5.61
N THR A 22 0.48 11.62 6.63
CA THR A 22 1.95 11.71 6.74
C THR A 22 2.63 10.95 5.62
N LEU A 23 2.19 9.72 5.31
CA LEU A 23 2.74 8.94 4.20
C LEU A 23 2.54 9.65 2.85
N LYS A 24 1.35 10.23 2.62
CA LYS A 24 1.08 11.05 1.43
C LYS A 24 2.05 12.23 1.35
N TRP A 25 2.21 12.98 2.43
CA TRP A 25 3.11 14.14 2.46
C TRP A 25 4.57 13.75 2.19
N LEU A 26 5.05 12.67 2.81
CA LEU A 26 6.41 12.15 2.57
C LEU A 26 6.60 11.73 1.11
N ASN A 27 5.61 11.05 0.53
CA ASN A 27 5.63 10.66 -0.87
C ASN A 27 5.67 11.88 -1.80
N ASP A 28 4.80 12.86 -1.57
CA ASP A 28 4.73 14.09 -2.37
C ASP A 28 6.04 14.89 -2.27
N ALA A 29 6.61 15.02 -1.07
CA ALA A 29 7.89 15.69 -0.86
C ALA A 29 9.06 14.97 -1.55
N THR A 30 9.08 13.63 -1.49
CA THR A 30 10.12 12.80 -2.14
C THR A 30 10.02 12.92 -3.66
N VAL A 31 8.81 12.85 -4.20
CA VAL A 31 8.53 13.05 -5.63
C VAL A 31 8.97 14.45 -6.05
N GLN A 32 8.58 15.49 -5.31
CA GLN A 32 8.96 16.86 -5.64
C GLN A 32 10.48 17.05 -5.62
N LEU A 33 11.18 16.48 -4.64
CA LEU A 33 12.65 16.52 -4.60
C LEU A 33 13.25 15.82 -5.81
N ALA A 34 12.71 14.66 -6.20
CA ALA A 34 13.18 13.91 -7.37
C ALA A 34 12.92 14.67 -8.68
N VAL A 35 11.74 15.27 -8.83
CA VAL A 35 11.38 16.13 -9.98
C VAL A 35 12.29 17.34 -10.04
N ASN A 36 12.48 18.05 -8.91
CA ASN A 36 13.34 19.24 -8.83
C ASN A 36 14.81 18.95 -9.15
N ARG A 37 15.30 17.74 -8.81
CA ARG A 37 16.68 17.32 -9.13
C ARG A 37 16.86 16.82 -10.55
N THR A 38 15.84 16.21 -11.14
CA THR A 38 15.94 15.57 -12.47
C THR A 38 15.39 16.42 -13.60
N GLY A 39 14.60 17.47 -13.29
CA GLY A 39 13.86 18.27 -14.27
C GLY A 39 12.79 17.49 -15.02
N ARG A 40 12.46 16.27 -14.57
CA ARG A 40 11.53 15.34 -15.21
C ARG A 40 10.32 15.10 -14.31
N SER A 41 9.14 14.96 -14.89
CA SER A 41 7.91 14.67 -14.16
C SER A 41 7.93 13.26 -13.56
N ASN A 42 7.13 13.03 -12.51
CA ASN A 42 7.08 11.78 -11.75
C ASN A 42 6.95 10.51 -12.63
N HIS A 43 6.13 10.58 -13.69
CA HIS A 43 5.89 9.49 -14.63
C HIS A 43 7.06 9.24 -15.62
N GLN A 44 7.96 10.21 -15.80
CA GLN A 44 9.16 10.10 -16.63
C GLN A 44 10.35 9.50 -15.88
N ILE A 45 10.25 9.39 -14.55
CA ILE A 45 11.29 8.77 -13.73
C ILE A 45 11.11 7.25 -13.80
N TRP A 46 11.95 6.61 -14.62
CA TRP A 46 11.88 5.17 -14.87
C TRP A 46 11.92 4.32 -13.60
N TRP A 47 12.63 4.77 -12.56
CA TRP A 47 12.69 4.12 -11.25
C TRP A 47 11.36 4.06 -10.50
N MET A 48 10.38 4.91 -10.82
CA MET A 48 9.07 4.93 -10.15
C MET A 48 8.04 4.02 -10.82
N GLN A 49 8.25 3.68 -12.09
CA GLN A 49 7.33 2.84 -12.85
C GLN A 49 7.14 1.41 -12.30
N PRO A 50 8.17 0.71 -11.79
CA PRO A 50 7.99 -0.61 -11.17
C PRO A 50 7.10 -0.57 -9.93
N GLY A 51 7.18 0.49 -9.12
CA GLY A 51 6.35 0.65 -7.93
C GLY A 51 4.88 0.88 -8.30
N ILE A 52 4.63 1.70 -9.32
CA ILE A 52 3.28 1.95 -9.87
C ILE A 52 2.70 0.67 -10.50
N PHE A 53 3.51 -0.12 -11.19
CA PHE A 53 3.08 -1.42 -11.71
C PHE A 53 2.59 -2.35 -10.61
N ILE A 54 3.40 -2.52 -9.56
CA ILE A 54 3.07 -3.37 -8.42
C ILE A 54 1.82 -2.83 -7.70
N HIS A 55 1.67 -1.50 -7.61
CA HIS A 55 0.46 -0.87 -7.07
C HIS A 55 -0.81 -1.31 -7.82
N GLU A 56 -0.83 -1.15 -9.14
CA GLU A 56 -1.98 -1.55 -9.96
C GLU A 56 -2.21 -3.06 -9.96
N LEU A 57 -1.14 -3.86 -9.89
CA LEU A 57 -1.24 -5.31 -9.76
C LEU A 57 -1.90 -5.75 -8.45
N TRP A 58 -1.66 -5.05 -7.34
CA TRP A 58 -2.32 -5.38 -6.07
C TRP A 58 -3.83 -5.18 -6.15
N HIS A 59 -4.28 -4.06 -6.72
CA HIS A 59 -5.70 -3.84 -7.00
C HIS A 59 -6.27 -4.99 -7.85
N ALA A 60 -5.64 -5.26 -8.99
CA ALA A 60 -6.09 -6.31 -9.91
C ALA A 60 -6.15 -7.70 -9.24
N SER A 61 -5.10 -8.07 -8.51
CA SER A 61 -4.95 -9.39 -7.90
C SER A 61 -6.01 -9.65 -6.84
N VAL A 62 -6.24 -8.67 -5.96
CA VAL A 62 -7.27 -8.79 -4.93
C VAL A 62 -8.64 -8.78 -5.56
N ALA A 63 -8.91 -7.89 -6.52
CA ALA A 63 -10.19 -7.86 -7.23
C ALA A 63 -10.53 -9.23 -7.88
N MET A 64 -9.54 -9.89 -8.49
CA MET A 64 -9.73 -11.22 -9.09
C MET A 64 -10.11 -12.30 -8.08
N ILE A 65 -9.56 -12.28 -6.86
CA ILE A 65 -9.92 -13.22 -5.77
C ILE A 65 -11.42 -13.11 -5.43
N PHE A 66 -11.98 -11.90 -5.52
CA PHE A 66 -13.40 -11.66 -5.28
C PHE A 66 -14.28 -11.83 -6.54
N GLY A 67 -13.72 -12.38 -7.62
CA GLY A 67 -14.44 -12.65 -8.86
C GLY A 67 -14.81 -11.38 -9.64
N ILE A 68 -14.10 -10.27 -9.40
CA ILE A 68 -14.24 -9.02 -10.15
C ILE A 68 -13.37 -9.14 -11.41
N ARG A 69 -13.93 -8.76 -12.57
CA ARG A 69 -13.20 -8.85 -13.84
C ARG A 69 -12.34 -7.61 -14.07
N VAL A 70 -11.05 -7.82 -14.33
CA VAL A 70 -10.13 -6.77 -14.76
C VAL A 70 -10.30 -6.56 -16.26
N LYS A 71 -10.69 -5.36 -16.69
CA LYS A 71 -10.89 -5.01 -18.11
C LYS A 71 -9.62 -4.48 -18.77
N GLY A 72 -8.75 -3.85 -18.00
CA GLY A 72 -7.51 -3.27 -18.50
C GLY A 72 -6.63 -2.77 -17.38
N LEU A 73 -5.33 -2.79 -17.62
CA LEU A 73 -4.31 -2.18 -16.78
C LEU A 73 -3.54 -1.20 -17.66
N SER A 74 -3.66 0.09 -17.36
CA SER A 74 -2.98 1.16 -18.08
C SER A 74 -1.91 1.76 -17.18
N MET A 75 -0.67 1.77 -17.64
CA MET A 75 0.46 2.43 -16.98
C MET A 75 0.69 3.85 -17.49
N ARG A 76 -0.20 4.35 -18.36
CA ARG A 76 -0.10 5.69 -18.92
C ARG A 76 -0.81 6.66 -17.99
N ALA A 77 -0.13 7.77 -17.69
CA ALA A 77 -0.72 8.86 -16.93
C ALA A 77 -1.93 9.42 -17.69
N ASP A 78 -3.01 9.61 -16.95
CA ASP A 78 -4.20 10.32 -17.38
C ASP A 78 -4.28 11.62 -16.57
N GLU A 79 -3.80 12.71 -17.17
CA GLU A 79 -3.75 14.02 -16.54
C GLU A 79 -5.15 14.58 -16.26
N ALA A 80 -6.16 14.22 -17.07
CA ALA A 80 -7.54 14.64 -16.87
C ALA A 80 -8.18 13.99 -15.62
N ALA A 81 -7.79 12.75 -15.33
CA ALA A 81 -8.21 12.01 -14.15
C ALA A 81 -7.27 12.22 -12.94
N GLY A 82 -6.17 12.96 -13.10
CA GLY A 82 -5.15 13.14 -12.07
C GLY A 82 -4.45 11.84 -11.66
N SER A 83 -4.37 10.85 -12.57
CA SER A 83 -3.87 9.52 -12.26
C SER A 83 -2.59 9.18 -13.00
N ALA A 84 -1.61 8.58 -12.33
CA ALA A 84 -0.35 8.15 -12.94
C ALA A 84 -0.46 6.81 -13.69
N ALA A 85 -1.38 5.94 -13.26
CA ALA A 85 -1.74 4.66 -13.86
C ALA A 85 -3.13 4.26 -13.32
N HIS A 86 -3.83 3.37 -14.00
CA HIS A 86 -5.11 2.88 -13.50
C HIS A 86 -5.41 1.46 -13.95
N VAL A 87 -6.10 0.73 -13.08
CA VAL A 87 -6.76 -0.52 -13.40
C VAL A 87 -8.27 -0.31 -13.56
N THR A 88 -8.82 -0.80 -14.66
CA THR A 88 -10.28 -0.78 -14.90
C THR A 88 -10.89 -2.08 -14.41
N LEU A 89 -11.77 -1.99 -13.41
CA LEU A 89 -12.48 -3.13 -12.83
C LEU A 89 -13.95 -3.13 -13.24
N ASN A 90 -14.51 -4.30 -13.48
CA ASN A 90 -15.93 -4.50 -13.75
C ASN A 90 -16.53 -5.41 -12.68
N PHE A 91 -17.30 -4.80 -11.78
CA PHE A 91 -17.95 -5.47 -10.66
C PHE A 91 -19.48 -5.37 -10.75
N LYS A 92 -20.16 -6.28 -10.09
CA LYS A 92 -21.62 -6.29 -9.94
C LYS A 92 -21.98 -5.54 -8.66
N PRO A 93 -22.62 -4.35 -8.75
CA PRO A 93 -22.89 -3.52 -7.58
C PRO A 93 -23.89 -4.15 -6.61
N HIS A 94 -24.68 -5.13 -7.02
CA HIS A 94 -25.65 -5.82 -6.16
C HIS A 94 -25.06 -7.02 -5.40
N SER A 95 -23.78 -7.35 -5.61
CA SER A 95 -23.13 -8.47 -4.93
C SER A 95 -22.29 -7.97 -3.76
N ILE A 96 -22.69 -8.32 -2.54
CA ILE A 96 -21.95 -7.98 -1.31
C ILE A 96 -20.51 -8.51 -1.38
N TRP A 97 -20.31 -9.73 -1.90
CA TRP A 97 -18.98 -10.30 -2.09
C TRP A 97 -18.07 -9.44 -2.96
N GLN A 98 -18.59 -8.92 -4.08
CA GLN A 98 -17.81 -8.05 -4.96
C GLN A 98 -17.65 -6.63 -4.40
N GLN A 99 -18.59 -6.14 -3.59
CA GLN A 99 -18.41 -4.87 -2.87
C GLN A 99 -17.28 -4.98 -1.82
N THR A 100 -17.25 -6.07 -1.05
CA THR A 100 -16.14 -6.37 -0.14
C THR A 100 -14.83 -6.47 -0.89
N GLY A 101 -14.84 -7.14 -2.05
CA GLY A 101 -13.68 -7.22 -2.93
C GLY A 101 -13.20 -5.87 -3.45
N MET A 102 -14.11 -4.97 -3.82
CA MET A 102 -13.77 -3.60 -4.23
C MET A 102 -13.10 -2.82 -3.09
N PHE A 103 -13.63 -2.92 -1.87
CA PHE A 103 -13.06 -2.26 -0.70
C PHE A 103 -11.65 -2.78 -0.37
N LEU A 104 -11.47 -4.11 -0.37
CA LEU A 104 -10.17 -4.73 -0.10
C LEU A 104 -9.18 -4.50 -1.22
N SER A 105 -9.64 -4.48 -2.48
CA SER A 105 -8.83 -4.10 -3.64
C SER A 105 -8.32 -2.67 -3.46
N ALA A 106 -9.19 -1.71 -3.14
CA ALA A 106 -8.80 -0.30 -3.00
C ALA A 106 -7.69 -0.07 -1.97
N THR A 107 -7.63 -0.89 -0.92
CA THR A 107 -6.59 -0.83 0.12
C THR A 107 -5.41 -1.78 -0.13
N ALA A 108 -5.51 -2.66 -1.13
CA ALA A 108 -4.52 -3.68 -1.46
C ALA A 108 -3.09 -3.14 -1.65
N PRO A 109 -2.87 -2.03 -2.37
CA PRO A 109 -1.52 -1.54 -2.57
C PRO A 109 -0.83 -1.10 -1.28
N VAL A 110 -1.58 -0.65 -0.27
CA VAL A 110 -1.00 -0.17 0.99
C VAL A 110 -0.31 -1.33 1.72
N TRP A 111 -1.04 -2.41 1.98
CA TRP A 111 -0.48 -3.57 2.67
C TRP A 111 0.37 -4.46 1.76
N GLY A 112 0.03 -4.55 0.47
CA GLY A 112 0.80 -5.29 -0.53
C GLY A 112 2.20 -4.72 -0.74
N ASN A 113 2.31 -3.39 -0.91
CA ASN A 113 3.62 -2.74 -1.03
C ASN A 113 4.40 -2.80 0.29
N ALA A 114 3.74 -2.64 1.44
CA ALA A 114 4.38 -2.82 2.74
C ALA A 114 4.98 -4.22 2.91
N LEU A 115 4.29 -5.26 2.46
CA LEU A 115 4.79 -6.63 2.47
C LEU A 115 6.01 -6.79 1.56
N VAL A 116 5.94 -6.31 0.32
CA VAL A 116 7.06 -6.39 -0.64
C VAL A 116 8.28 -5.64 -0.08
N MET A 117 8.11 -4.41 0.40
CA MET A 117 9.18 -3.62 0.99
C MET A 117 9.75 -4.30 2.24
N SER A 118 8.91 -4.84 3.13
CA SER A 118 9.39 -5.59 4.29
C SER A 118 10.26 -6.77 3.90
N ARG A 119 9.86 -7.55 2.89
CA ARG A 119 10.66 -8.69 2.39
C ARG A 119 11.95 -8.26 1.72
N LEU A 120 11.93 -7.17 0.95
CA LEU A 120 13.14 -6.61 0.33
C LEU A 120 14.10 -6.09 1.39
N THR A 121 13.60 -5.35 2.39
CA THR A 121 14.40 -4.85 3.52
C THR A 121 15.00 -5.99 4.31
N GLN A 122 14.22 -7.04 4.60
CA GLN A 122 14.74 -8.24 5.26
C GLN A 122 15.89 -8.86 4.46
N ARG A 123 15.72 -9.02 3.14
CA ARG A 123 16.76 -9.63 2.29
C ARG A 123 18.00 -8.74 2.10
N ALA A 124 17.82 -7.43 2.01
CA ALA A 124 18.89 -6.49 1.72
C ALA A 124 19.69 -6.08 2.95
N PHE A 125 19.03 -5.89 4.10
CA PHE A 125 19.63 -5.31 5.31
C PHE A 125 19.68 -6.27 6.51
N LEU A 126 18.91 -7.37 6.49
CA LEU A 126 18.87 -8.35 7.57
C LEU A 126 19.19 -9.76 7.03
N PRO A 127 20.43 -10.03 6.60
CA PRO A 127 20.82 -11.36 6.15
C PRO A 127 20.74 -12.33 7.34
N THR A 128 19.64 -13.08 7.43
CA THR A 128 19.46 -14.35 8.19
C THR A 128 20.09 -14.44 9.59
N GLY A 129 20.24 -13.33 10.30
CA GLY A 129 21.03 -13.26 11.54
C GLY A 129 20.42 -12.42 12.66
N PHE A 130 19.29 -11.74 12.43
CA PHE A 130 18.60 -11.02 13.49
C PHE A 130 17.70 -11.98 14.26
N ARG A 131 18.33 -12.86 15.06
CA ARG A 131 17.65 -13.44 16.22
C ARG A 131 17.25 -12.26 17.08
N LEU A 132 15.95 -11.97 17.15
CA LEU A 132 15.41 -11.11 18.19
C LEU A 132 15.92 -11.70 19.51
N PHE A 133 16.93 -11.08 20.11
CA PHE A 133 17.24 -11.27 21.51
C PHE A 133 16.05 -10.65 22.24
N LEU A 134 14.97 -11.42 22.32
CA LEU A 134 13.96 -11.20 23.33
C LEU A 134 14.75 -11.24 24.64
N ILE A 135 14.95 -10.05 25.22
CA ILE A 135 15.31 -9.86 26.61
C ILE A 135 14.12 -10.39 27.42
N GLY A 136 13.99 -11.72 27.42
CA GLY A 136 13.18 -12.49 28.32
C GLY A 136 14.11 -12.90 29.44
N HIS A 137 13.91 -12.27 30.59
CA HIS A 137 14.49 -12.68 31.86
C HIS A 137 14.53 -14.21 32.01
N GLY A 138 15.72 -14.72 32.35
CA GLY A 138 15.92 -15.87 33.21
C GLY A 138 15.45 -17.24 32.71
N TRP A 139 16.38 -18.04 32.20
CA TRP A 139 16.44 -19.45 32.57
C TRP A 139 17.84 -20.03 32.38
N ARG A 140 18.49 -20.41 33.49
CA ARG A 140 19.63 -21.34 33.51
C ARG A 140 19.08 -22.74 33.82
N PRO A 141 19.53 -23.77 33.10
CA PRO A 141 19.69 -25.07 33.72
C PRO A 141 21.17 -25.51 33.69
N ARG A 142 21.67 -25.71 34.91
CA ARG A 142 22.84 -26.47 35.36
C ARG A 142 24.21 -26.00 34.86
#